data_AF-A0A925C902-F1
#
_entry.id   AF-A0A925C902-F1
#
_cell.length_a   1.000
_cell.length_b   1.000
_cell.length_c   1.000
_cell.angle_alpha   90.00
_cell.angle_beta   90.00
_cell.angle_gamma   90.00
#
_symmetry.space_group_name_H-M   'P 1'
#
loop_
_entity.id
_entity.type
_entity.pdbx_description
1 polymer ?
#
loop_
_entity_poly.entity_id
_entity_poly.type
_entity_poly.pdbx_seq_one_letter_code
_entity_poly.pdbx_strand_id
1 'polypeptide(L)'
;MLTGKIWLALFVVPYLIGFSALALVRGSIEFLIYAAVMVVLIGLVLLADRKVRFSRLVLWGLAIWGFLHMAGGTVPIGEVDAEGDPLVLYAYRPAAWFIKYDQFVHAFGFAFATLASWEAIRSAVHPPIALRMSAGVALGVGLMGMGLGALNEVVEFTATRLLPKTGVGGYENTGWDLVSNMSGAAAAACWLVANATNRAASHRHSPCGPSDE
;
A
#
# COMPACT_ATOMS: atom_id res chain seq x y z
N MET A 1 5.63 1.57 23.26
CA MET A 1 5.53 2.03 21.85
C MET A 1 6.88 2.04 21.14
N LEU A 2 7.98 2.41 21.82
CA LEU A 2 9.33 2.50 21.24
C LEU A 2 9.81 1.17 20.60
N THR A 3 9.60 0.04 21.28
CA THR A 3 10.03 -1.28 20.82
C THR A 3 9.45 -1.68 19.47
N GLY A 4 8.19 -1.33 19.19
CA GLY A 4 7.54 -1.69 17.92
C GLY A 4 8.08 -0.90 16.72
N LYS A 5 8.47 0.37 16.93
CA LYS A 5 9.05 1.19 15.87
C LYS A 5 10.48 0.78 15.53
N ILE A 6 11.23 0.27 16.52
CA ILE A 6 12.56 -0.30 16.31
C ILE A 6 12.49 -1.50 15.37
N TRP A 7 11.56 -2.44 15.60
CA TRP A 7 11.39 -3.59 14.70
C TRP A 7 10.97 -3.20 13.29
N LEU A 8 10.12 -2.19 13.15
CA LEU A 8 9.75 -1.66 11.84
C LEU A 8 10.96 -1.07 11.11
N ALA A 9 11.80 -0.30 11.81
CA ALA A 9 13.01 0.26 11.24
C ALA A 9 14.03 -0.82 10.86
N LEU A 10 14.19 -1.85 11.70
CA LEU A 10 15.04 -3.02 11.43
C LEU A 10 14.52 -3.85 10.24
N PHE A 11 13.25 -3.72 9.87
CA PHE A 11 12.72 -4.32 8.66
C PHE A 11 12.93 -3.40 7.44
N VAL A 12 12.58 -2.12 7.57
CA VAL A 12 12.59 -1.15 6.45
C VAL A 12 13.99 -0.79 5.97
N VAL A 13 14.89 -0.47 6.89
CA VAL A 13 16.23 0.03 6.55
C VAL A 13 17.03 -1.02 5.77
N PRO A 14 17.09 -2.30 6.18
CA PRO A 14 17.87 -3.29 5.45
C PRO A 14 17.37 -3.53 4.03
N TYR A 15 16.05 -3.61 3.79
CA TYR A 15 15.57 -3.84 2.42
C TYR A 15 15.82 -2.62 1.53
N LEU A 16 15.67 -1.40 2.06
CA LEU A 16 15.94 -0.18 1.28
C LEU A 16 17.41 -0.15 0.87
N ILE A 17 18.33 -0.40 1.79
CA ILE A 17 19.76 -0.44 1.50
C ILE A 17 20.07 -1.57 0.52
N GLY A 18 19.57 -2.78 0.77
CA GLY A 18 19.85 -3.96 -0.04
C GLY A 18 19.39 -3.80 -1.49
N PHE A 19 18.14 -3.39 -1.71
CA PHE A 19 17.60 -3.22 -3.06
C PHE A 19 18.17 -1.99 -3.77
N SER A 20 18.47 -0.90 -3.04
CA SER A 20 19.16 0.26 -3.64
C SER A 20 20.60 -0.09 -4.06
N ALA A 21 21.32 -0.85 -3.23
CA ALA A 21 22.66 -1.34 -3.58
C ALA A 21 22.60 -2.27 -4.80
N LEU A 22 21.60 -3.14 -4.88
CA LEU A 22 21.38 -4.01 -6.04
C LEU A 22 21.12 -3.19 -7.32
N ALA A 23 20.28 -2.16 -7.23
CA ALA A 23 20.01 -1.25 -8.35
C ALA A 23 21.28 -0.51 -8.81
N LEU A 24 22.12 -0.04 -7.86
CA LEU A 24 23.40 0.59 -8.15
C LEU A 24 24.37 -0.36 -8.86
N VAL A 25 24.53 -1.59 -8.35
CA VAL A 25 25.43 -2.60 -8.94
C VAL A 25 25.02 -2.94 -10.37
N ARG A 26 23.72 -2.89 -10.68
CA ARG A 26 23.19 -3.14 -12.02
C ARG A 26 23.14 -1.91 -12.92
N GLY A 27 23.47 -0.73 -12.40
CA GLY A 27 23.37 0.52 -13.15
C GLY A 27 21.94 0.88 -13.58
N SER A 28 20.90 0.39 -12.87
CA SER A 28 19.52 0.68 -13.22
C SER A 28 19.09 2.05 -12.68
N ILE A 29 19.13 3.07 -13.54
CA ILE A 29 18.70 4.43 -13.20
C ILE A 29 17.21 4.46 -12.83
N GLU A 30 16.37 3.68 -13.52
CA GLU A 30 14.94 3.56 -13.22
C GLU A 30 14.71 3.15 -11.75
N PHE A 31 15.37 2.08 -11.31
CA PHE A 31 15.17 1.57 -9.94
C PHE A 31 15.83 2.43 -8.87
N LEU A 32 16.84 3.23 -9.20
CA LEU A 32 17.37 4.26 -8.29
C LEU A 32 16.38 5.40 -8.08
N ILE A 33 15.64 5.79 -9.13
CA ILE A 33 14.56 6.77 -9.00
C ILE A 33 13.44 6.20 -8.15
N TYR A 34 13.05 4.94 -8.35
CA TYR A 34 12.04 4.30 -7.51
C TYR A 34 12.48 4.20 -6.05
N ALA A 35 13.76 3.90 -5.79
CA ALA A 35 14.32 3.95 -4.43
C ALA A 35 14.21 5.36 -3.81
N ALA A 36 14.50 6.42 -4.58
CA ALA A 36 14.35 7.79 -4.12
C ALA A 36 12.88 8.15 -3.81
N VAL A 37 11.95 7.76 -4.68
CA VAL A 37 10.50 7.91 -4.46
C VAL A 37 10.09 7.17 -3.18
N MET A 38 10.57 5.94 -2.97
CA MET A 38 10.28 5.16 -1.77
C MET A 38 10.75 5.87 -0.49
N VAL A 39 11.94 6.48 -0.49
CA VAL A 39 12.42 7.29 0.64
C VAL A 39 11.49 8.46 0.93
N VAL A 40 11.02 9.16 -0.10
CA VAL A 40 10.07 10.28 0.03
C VAL A 40 8.74 9.78 0.61
N LEU A 41 8.17 8.70 0.07
CA LEU A 41 6.91 8.13 0.55
C LEU A 41 6.99 7.67 2.02
N ILE A 42 8.09 7.01 2.40
CA ILE A 42 8.34 6.62 3.79
C ILE A 42 8.42 7.87 4.69
N GLY A 43 9.11 8.92 4.24
CA GLY A 43 9.14 10.21 4.93
C GLY A 43 7.75 10.80 5.14
N LEU A 44 6.90 10.79 4.11
CA LEU A 44 5.51 11.27 4.20
C LEU A 44 4.68 10.43 5.19
N VAL A 45 4.82 9.10 5.18
CA VAL A 45 4.16 8.21 6.15
C VAL A 45 4.61 8.53 7.57
N LEU A 46 5.92 8.72 7.79
CA LEU A 46 6.46 9.06 9.12
C LEU A 46 5.96 10.43 9.61
N LEU A 47 5.84 11.41 8.72
CA LEU A 47 5.29 12.73 9.05
C LEU A 47 3.80 12.64 9.40
N ALA A 48 3.03 11.91 8.60
CA ALA A 48 1.60 11.67 8.85
C ALA A 48 1.38 10.90 10.17
N ASP A 49 2.20 9.90 10.47
CA ASP A 49 2.14 9.10 11.70
C ASP A 49 2.25 9.97 12.96
N ARG A 50 2.97 11.10 12.92
CA ARG A 50 3.08 12.01 14.08
C ARG A 50 1.72 12.57 14.51
N LYS A 51 0.82 12.80 13.55
CA LYS A 51 -0.52 13.36 13.79
C LYS A 51 -1.58 12.26 13.89
N VAL A 52 -1.56 11.33 12.94
CA VAL A 52 -2.58 10.27 12.84
C VAL A 52 -2.39 9.18 13.88
N ARG A 53 -1.12 8.88 14.23
CA ARG A 53 -0.72 7.74 15.07
C ARG A 53 -1.25 6.42 14.50
N PHE A 54 -0.75 6.06 13.33
CA PHE A 54 -1.21 4.88 12.60
C PHE A 54 -1.08 3.62 13.46
N SER A 55 -2.02 2.69 13.28
CA SER A 55 -1.95 1.40 13.95
C SER A 55 -0.75 0.60 13.46
N ARG A 56 -0.33 -0.37 14.29
CA ARG A 56 0.74 -1.29 13.90
C ARG A 56 0.39 -2.07 12.64
N LEU A 57 -0.89 -2.41 12.46
CA LEU A 57 -1.36 -3.12 11.28
C LEU A 57 -1.09 -2.31 10.01
N VAL A 58 -1.47 -1.03 10.00
CA VAL A 58 -1.23 -0.14 8.87
C VAL A 58 0.27 0.07 8.64
N LEU A 59 1.05 0.36 9.68
CA LEU A 59 2.49 0.59 9.53
C LEU A 59 3.24 -0.63 8.98
N TRP A 60 2.93 -1.83 9.47
CA TRP A 60 3.54 -3.06 8.93
C TRP A 60 3.07 -3.37 7.52
N GLY A 61 1.78 -3.18 7.23
CA GLY A 61 1.25 -3.37 5.88
C GLY A 61 1.92 -2.44 4.86
N LEU A 62 2.05 -1.15 5.18
CA LEU A 62 2.77 -0.18 4.34
C LEU A 62 4.26 -0.52 4.20
N ALA A 63 4.91 -1.01 5.28
CA ALA A 63 6.31 -1.41 5.22
C ALA A 63 6.52 -2.66 4.35
N ILE A 64 5.64 -3.65 4.44
CA ILE A 64 5.64 -4.85 3.59
C ILE A 64 5.34 -4.46 2.14
N TRP A 65 4.42 -3.52 1.91
CA TRP A 65 4.16 -3.00 0.57
C TRP A 65 5.43 -2.37 -0.03
N GLY A 66 6.12 -1.51 0.73
CA GLY A 66 7.41 -0.95 0.31
C GLY A 66 8.46 -2.02 0.00
N PHE A 67 8.55 -3.07 0.82
CA PHE A 67 9.43 -4.22 0.56
C PHE A 67 9.08 -4.90 -0.77
N LEU A 68 7.81 -5.25 -0.98
CA LEU A 68 7.35 -5.93 -2.20
C LEU A 68 7.57 -5.09 -3.44
N HIS A 69 7.34 -3.78 -3.35
CA HIS A 69 7.58 -2.84 -4.45
C HIS A 69 9.09 -2.75 -4.80
N MET A 70 9.95 -2.59 -3.79
CA MET A 70 11.40 -2.58 -4.01
C MET A 70 11.91 -3.91 -4.58
N ALA A 71 11.37 -5.04 -4.12
CA ALA A 71 11.68 -6.36 -4.66
C ALA A 71 11.20 -6.49 -6.11
N GLY A 72 9.97 -6.06 -6.40
CA GLY A 72 9.35 -6.03 -7.73
C GLY A 72 10.25 -5.39 -8.78
N GLY A 73 10.82 -4.23 -8.44
CA GLY A 73 11.69 -3.47 -9.33
C GLY A 73 13.11 -4.00 -9.43
N THR A 74 13.63 -4.74 -8.47
CA THR A 74 15.09 -5.02 -8.43
C THR A 74 15.44 -6.50 -8.55
N VAL A 75 14.53 -7.41 -8.21
CA VAL A 75 14.78 -8.85 -8.27
C VAL A 75 14.61 -9.32 -9.71
N PRO A 76 15.65 -9.87 -10.37
CA PRO A 76 15.55 -10.37 -11.73
C PRO A 76 14.84 -11.72 -11.72
N ILE A 77 14.14 -12.05 -12.80
CA ILE A 77 13.45 -13.34 -12.92
C ILE A 77 14.13 -14.30 -13.92
N GLY A 78 15.26 -13.90 -14.49
CA GLY A 78 16.04 -14.74 -15.41
C GLY A 78 15.48 -14.81 -16.83
N GLU A 79 14.48 -13.98 -17.14
CA GLU A 79 13.88 -13.82 -18.46
C GLU A 79 14.24 -12.43 -19.02
N VAL A 80 14.02 -12.23 -20.32
CA VAL A 80 14.24 -10.96 -21.02
C VAL A 80 12.99 -10.54 -21.80
N ASP A 81 12.82 -9.24 -22.03
CA ASP A 81 11.76 -8.72 -22.90
C ASP A 81 12.09 -8.93 -24.39
N ALA A 82 11.23 -8.40 -25.27
CA ALA A 82 11.38 -8.54 -26.72
C ALA A 82 12.63 -7.81 -27.24
N GLU A 83 13.10 -6.80 -26.52
CA GLU A 83 14.27 -5.98 -26.79
C GLU A 83 15.56 -6.59 -26.20
N GLY A 84 15.43 -7.66 -25.40
CA GLY A 84 16.55 -8.36 -24.76
C GLY A 84 16.96 -7.78 -23.40
N ASP A 85 16.19 -6.85 -22.85
CA ASP A 85 16.45 -6.28 -21.52
C ASP A 85 15.98 -7.25 -20.42
N PRO A 86 16.73 -7.39 -19.30
CA PRO A 86 16.35 -8.31 -18.23
C PRO A 86 15.02 -7.94 -17.57
N LEU A 87 14.12 -8.92 -17.48
CA LEU A 87 12.87 -8.78 -16.74
C LEU A 87 13.11 -8.86 -15.22
N VAL A 88 12.35 -8.04 -14.51
CA VAL A 88 12.31 -8.01 -13.05
C VAL A 88 10.99 -8.58 -12.53
N LEU A 89 10.92 -8.76 -11.22
CA LEU A 89 9.82 -9.44 -10.54
C LEU A 89 8.45 -8.81 -10.82
N TYR A 90 8.35 -7.52 -11.15
CA TYR A 90 7.10 -6.92 -11.62
C TYR A 90 6.48 -7.62 -12.84
N ALA A 91 7.32 -8.06 -13.78
CA ALA A 91 6.87 -8.75 -14.98
C ALA A 91 6.41 -10.19 -14.71
N TYR A 92 6.73 -10.74 -13.53
CA TYR A 92 6.43 -12.12 -13.21
C TYR A 92 4.93 -12.40 -13.23
N ARG A 93 4.56 -13.41 -14.03
CA ARG A 93 3.20 -13.92 -14.15
C ARG A 93 3.23 -15.45 -14.22
N PRO A 94 2.70 -16.17 -13.21
CA PRO A 94 2.74 -17.64 -13.18
C PRO A 94 2.05 -18.32 -14.37
N ALA A 95 0.97 -17.72 -14.87
CA ALA A 95 0.23 -18.21 -16.04
C ALA A 95 -0.46 -17.04 -16.74
N ALA A 96 -0.70 -17.13 -18.05
CA ALA A 96 -1.26 -16.02 -18.84
C ALA A 96 -2.59 -15.46 -18.28
N TRP A 97 -3.41 -16.29 -17.65
CA TRP A 97 -4.70 -15.94 -17.04
C TRP A 97 -4.59 -15.48 -15.58
N PHE A 98 -3.39 -15.52 -14.99
CA PHE A 98 -3.15 -15.12 -13.61
C PHE A 98 -2.71 -13.65 -13.53
N ILE A 99 -2.91 -13.03 -12.37
CA ILE A 99 -2.45 -11.66 -12.12
C ILE A 99 -0.92 -11.59 -12.11
N LYS A 100 -0.37 -10.48 -12.58
CA LYS A 100 1.08 -10.19 -12.43
C LYS A 100 1.41 -9.99 -10.95
N TYR A 101 2.68 -10.18 -10.61
CA TYR A 101 3.21 -9.78 -9.31
C TYR A 101 2.88 -8.32 -9.01
N ASP A 102 3.07 -7.42 -9.98
CA ASP A 102 2.78 -5.99 -9.84
C ASP A 102 1.33 -5.72 -9.42
N GLN A 103 0.39 -6.34 -10.14
CA GLN A 103 -1.04 -6.25 -9.87
C GLN A 103 -1.41 -6.77 -8.47
N PHE A 104 -0.72 -7.79 -7.95
CA PHE A 104 -0.88 -8.22 -6.57
C PHE A 104 -0.35 -7.19 -5.57
N VAL A 105 0.83 -6.62 -5.84
CA VAL A 105 1.44 -5.57 -5.00
C VAL A 105 0.55 -4.34 -4.92
N HIS A 106 -0.08 -3.96 -6.03
CA HIS A 106 -1.10 -2.91 -6.09
C HIS A 106 -2.30 -3.23 -5.21
N ALA A 107 -2.93 -4.39 -5.39
CA ALA A 107 -4.09 -4.76 -4.57
C ALA A 107 -3.76 -4.81 -3.06
N PHE A 108 -2.61 -5.37 -2.70
CA PHE A 108 -2.15 -5.39 -1.30
C PHE A 108 -1.90 -3.97 -0.77
N GLY A 109 -1.14 -3.18 -1.51
CA GLY A 109 -0.76 -1.83 -1.15
C GLY A 109 -1.95 -0.91 -0.93
N PHE A 110 -2.87 -0.88 -1.89
CA PHE A 110 -4.03 -0.01 -1.82
C PHE A 110 -5.10 -0.47 -0.83
N ALA A 111 -5.10 -1.75 -0.43
CA ALA A 111 -5.84 -2.14 0.77
C ALA A 111 -5.30 -1.42 2.02
N PHE A 112 -3.99 -1.42 2.25
CA PHE A 112 -3.39 -0.74 3.40
C PHE A 112 -3.40 0.79 3.29
N ALA A 113 -3.29 1.35 2.08
CA ALA A 113 -3.48 2.78 1.85
C ALA A 113 -4.93 3.23 2.18
N THR A 114 -5.91 2.37 1.89
CA THR A 114 -7.32 2.59 2.26
C THR A 114 -7.51 2.55 3.78
N LEU A 115 -6.90 1.57 4.46
CA LEU A 115 -6.92 1.52 5.93
C LEU A 115 -6.21 2.74 6.56
N ALA A 116 -5.09 3.19 5.99
CA ALA A 116 -4.41 4.41 6.41
C ALA A 116 -5.31 5.64 6.22
N SER A 117 -6.03 5.71 5.10
CA SER A 117 -7.00 6.79 4.84
C SER A 117 -8.12 6.83 5.87
N TRP A 118 -8.64 5.67 6.28
CA TRP A 118 -9.60 5.58 7.37
C TRP A 118 -9.04 6.09 8.70
N GLU A 119 -7.84 5.65 9.08
CA GLU A 119 -7.20 6.10 10.31
C GLU A 119 -6.92 7.60 10.29
N ALA A 120 -6.52 8.15 9.14
CA ALA A 120 -6.31 9.59 8.95
C ALA A 120 -7.60 10.39 9.16
N ILE A 121 -8.70 10.05 8.49
CA ILE A 121 -9.99 10.74 8.68
C ILE A 121 -10.44 10.61 10.14
N ARG A 122 -10.38 9.40 10.69
CA ARG A 122 -10.82 9.17 12.07
C ARG A 122 -10.02 10.00 13.08
N SER A 123 -8.73 10.20 12.84
CA SER A 123 -7.88 11.04 13.71
C SER A 123 -8.23 12.53 13.66
N ALA A 124 -8.86 12.99 12.57
CA ALA A 124 -9.26 14.38 12.38
C ALA A 124 -10.62 14.72 13.02
N VAL A 125 -11.39 13.72 13.47
CA VAL A 125 -12.69 13.93 14.12
C VAL A 125 -12.51 13.96 15.64
N HIS A 126 -12.86 15.11 16.25
CA HIS A 126 -12.70 15.34 17.68
C HIS A 126 -14.00 15.12 18.48
N PRO A 127 -13.92 14.78 19.78
CA PRO A 127 -15.08 14.68 20.67
C PRO A 127 -15.96 15.95 20.66
N PRO A 128 -17.29 15.82 20.86
CA PRO A 128 -18.01 14.58 21.20
C PRO A 128 -18.38 13.70 19.99
N ILE A 129 -17.97 14.09 18.78
CA ILE A 129 -18.35 13.38 17.56
C ILE A 129 -17.49 12.12 17.41
N ALA A 130 -18.12 10.95 17.39
CA ALA A 130 -17.46 9.69 17.05
C ALA A 130 -17.85 9.28 15.63
N LEU A 131 -16.89 9.31 14.71
CA LEU A 131 -17.12 8.85 13.34
C LEU A 131 -17.37 7.33 13.34
N ARG A 132 -18.60 6.93 13.02
CA ARG A 132 -18.99 5.52 12.90
C ARG A 132 -18.78 5.05 11.46
N MET A 133 -18.33 3.80 11.32
CA MET A 133 -18.20 3.16 10.02
C MET A 133 -19.60 2.80 9.50
N SER A 134 -20.09 3.58 8.54
CA SER A 134 -21.31 3.32 7.77
C SER A 134 -20.95 2.93 6.34
N ALA A 135 -21.93 2.46 5.55
CA ALA A 135 -21.71 2.17 4.14
C ALA A 135 -21.21 3.40 3.35
N GLY A 136 -21.72 4.60 3.65
CA GLY A 136 -21.27 5.84 3.01
C GLY A 136 -19.83 6.22 3.38
N VAL A 137 -19.45 6.03 4.66
CA VAL A 137 -18.06 6.24 5.10
C VAL A 137 -17.12 5.22 4.45
N ALA A 138 -17.53 3.95 4.38
CA ALA A 138 -16.75 2.90 3.73
C ALA A 138 -16.52 3.19 2.25
N LEU A 139 -17.57 3.63 1.53
CA LEU A 139 -17.46 4.06 0.14
C LEU A 139 -16.49 5.24 0.00
N GLY A 140 -16.64 6.28 0.82
CA GLY A 140 -15.76 7.45 0.79
C GLY A 140 -14.28 7.10 1.03
N VAL A 141 -14.01 6.26 2.02
CA VAL A 141 -12.64 5.78 2.32
C VAL A 141 -12.11 4.91 1.17
N GLY A 142 -12.93 4.04 0.58
CA GLY A 142 -12.54 3.26 -0.60
C GLY A 142 -12.17 4.15 -1.79
N LEU A 143 -12.95 5.22 -2.04
CA LEU A 143 -12.64 6.22 -3.06
C LEU A 143 -11.36 7.00 -2.76
N MET A 144 -11.04 7.25 -1.49
CA MET A 144 -9.73 7.83 -1.13
C MET A 144 -8.58 6.87 -1.43
N GLY A 145 -8.76 5.58 -1.15
CA GLY A 145 -7.83 4.54 -1.57
C GLY A 145 -7.59 4.54 -3.08
N MET A 146 -8.66 4.65 -3.86
CA MET A 146 -8.57 4.81 -5.32
C MET A 146 -7.87 6.10 -5.74
N GLY A 147 -8.10 7.20 -5.04
CA GLY A 147 -7.38 8.47 -5.28
C GLY A 147 -5.87 8.33 -5.07
N LEU A 148 -5.45 7.63 -4.01
CA LEU A 148 -4.04 7.28 -3.81
C LEU A 148 -3.52 6.35 -4.92
N GLY A 149 -4.35 5.41 -5.38
CA GLY A 149 -4.09 4.56 -6.55
C GLY A 149 -3.80 5.37 -7.80
N ALA A 150 -4.70 6.29 -8.14
CA ALA A 150 -4.53 7.18 -9.28
C ALA A 150 -3.26 8.05 -9.17
N LEU A 151 -2.92 8.54 -7.96
CA LEU A 151 -1.67 9.27 -7.74
C LEU A 151 -0.44 8.41 -8.01
N ASN A 152 -0.47 7.11 -7.67
CA ASN A 152 0.60 6.18 -8.02
C ASN A 152 0.73 6.04 -9.54
N GLU A 153 -0.37 5.84 -10.27
CA GLU A 153 -0.35 5.79 -11.74
C GLU A 153 0.18 7.09 -12.36
N VAL A 154 -0.06 8.25 -11.74
CA VAL A 154 0.51 9.53 -12.18
C VAL A 154 2.03 9.57 -11.99
N VAL A 155 2.55 8.99 -10.90
CA VAL A 155 3.99 8.87 -10.67
C VAL A 155 4.63 7.96 -11.72
N GLU A 156 4.01 6.81 -12.01
CA GLU A 156 4.47 5.90 -13.05
C GLU A 156 4.40 6.52 -14.44
N PHE A 157 3.29 7.19 -14.77
CA PHE A 157 3.18 7.95 -16.00
C PHE A 157 4.30 8.99 -16.12
N THR A 158 4.61 9.72 -15.05
CA THR A 158 5.71 10.68 -15.01
C THR A 158 7.05 9.99 -15.28
N ALA A 159 7.30 8.81 -14.71
CA ALA A 159 8.49 8.01 -15.00
C ALA A 159 8.62 7.68 -16.50
N THR A 160 7.52 7.29 -17.16
CA THR A 160 7.52 7.02 -18.63
C THR A 160 7.82 8.26 -19.49
N ARG A 161 7.69 9.47 -18.91
CA ARG A 161 8.00 10.73 -19.60
C ARG A 161 9.42 11.20 -19.37
N LEU A 162 10.03 10.82 -18.26
CA LEU A 162 11.36 11.27 -17.85
C LEU A 162 12.44 10.24 -18.18
N LEU A 163 12.08 8.96 -18.27
CA LEU A 163 13.01 7.87 -18.53
C LEU A 163 12.84 7.33 -19.96
N PRO A 164 13.95 7.00 -20.63
CA PRO A 164 13.91 6.52 -22.01
C PRO A 164 13.28 5.13 -22.13
N LYS A 165 13.33 4.33 -21.06
CA LYS A 165 12.71 3.00 -20.93
C LYS A 165 12.19 2.85 -19.51
N THR A 166 11.02 2.23 -19.38
CA THR A 166 10.41 1.89 -18.09
C THR A 166 9.71 0.55 -18.19
N GLY A 167 9.71 -0.21 -17.09
CA GLY A 167 8.95 -1.47 -16.97
C GLY A 167 7.46 -1.28 -16.67
N VAL A 168 7.02 -0.03 -16.50
CA VAL A 168 5.66 0.37 -16.09
C VAL A 168 4.97 1.24 -17.14
N GLY A 169 3.65 1.38 -17.00
CA GLY A 169 2.81 2.25 -17.83
C GLY A 169 2.27 1.57 -19.10
N GLY A 170 1.67 2.38 -19.98
CA GLY A 170 0.90 1.90 -21.12
C GLY A 170 -0.56 1.58 -20.74
N TYR A 171 -1.46 1.62 -21.72
CA TYR A 171 -2.91 1.55 -21.47
C TYR A 171 -3.33 0.28 -20.72
N GLU A 172 -2.84 -0.88 -21.17
CA GLU A 172 -3.23 -2.15 -20.56
C GLU A 172 -2.64 -2.33 -19.16
N ASN A 173 -1.39 -1.93 -18.90
CA ASN A 173 -0.79 -2.07 -17.57
C ASN A 173 -1.53 -1.18 -16.59
N THR A 174 -1.57 0.13 -16.85
CA THR A 174 -2.26 1.11 -16.00
C THR A 174 -3.74 0.75 -15.81
N GLY A 175 -4.41 0.23 -16.84
CA GLY A 175 -5.79 -0.23 -16.74
C GLY A 175 -5.95 -1.36 -15.72
N TRP A 176 -5.08 -2.38 -15.78
CA TRP A 176 -5.09 -3.48 -14.82
C TRP A 176 -4.63 -3.07 -13.42
N ASP A 177 -3.68 -2.13 -13.33
CA ASP A 177 -3.20 -1.61 -12.06
C ASP A 177 -4.32 -0.87 -11.34
N LEU A 178 -5.11 -0.05 -12.04
CA LEU A 178 -6.33 0.55 -11.50
C LEU A 178 -7.37 -0.48 -11.05
N VAL A 179 -7.56 -1.59 -11.77
CA VAL A 179 -8.44 -2.69 -11.35
C VAL A 179 -7.93 -3.34 -10.06
N SER A 180 -6.62 -3.54 -9.94
CA SER A 180 -6.00 -4.05 -8.72
C SER A 180 -6.12 -3.07 -7.55
N ASN A 181 -5.87 -1.78 -7.78
CA ASN A 181 -6.05 -0.71 -6.81
C ASN A 181 -7.50 -0.73 -6.26
N MET A 182 -8.47 -0.87 -7.17
CA MET A 182 -9.89 -0.97 -6.82
C MET A 182 -10.21 -2.22 -6.00
N SER A 183 -9.65 -3.36 -6.38
CA SER A 183 -9.85 -4.63 -5.66
C SER A 183 -9.31 -4.54 -4.22
N GLY A 184 -8.12 -3.96 -4.04
CA GLY A 184 -7.53 -3.71 -2.74
C GLY A 184 -8.35 -2.74 -1.87
N ALA A 185 -8.73 -1.60 -2.45
CA ALA A 185 -9.52 -0.59 -1.76
C ALA A 185 -10.91 -1.10 -1.36
N ALA A 186 -11.58 -1.83 -2.25
CA ALA A 186 -12.87 -2.46 -1.97
C ALA A 186 -12.77 -3.50 -0.86
N ALA A 187 -11.74 -4.36 -0.88
CA ALA A 187 -11.52 -5.37 0.16
C ALA A 187 -11.32 -4.73 1.55
N ALA A 188 -10.52 -3.67 1.63
CA ALA A 188 -10.30 -2.91 2.86
C ALA A 188 -11.59 -2.24 3.36
N ALA A 189 -12.37 -1.62 2.47
CA ALA A 189 -13.66 -1.01 2.82
C ALA A 189 -14.66 -2.04 3.35
N CYS A 190 -14.78 -3.21 2.70
CA CYS A 190 -15.61 -4.31 3.17
C CYS A 190 -15.18 -4.84 4.54
N TRP A 191 -13.86 -5.01 4.74
CA TRP A 191 -13.30 -5.44 6.03
C TRP A 191 -13.60 -4.44 7.15
N LEU A 192 -13.55 -3.14 6.88
CA LEU A 192 -13.90 -2.09 7.83
C LEU A 192 -15.37 -2.17 8.26
N VAL A 193 -16.29 -2.37 7.30
CA VAL A 193 -17.72 -2.54 7.58
C VAL A 193 -17.96 -3.79 8.43
N ALA A 194 -17.39 -4.94 8.04
CA ALA A 194 -17.55 -6.20 8.76
C ALA A 194 -17.02 -6.14 10.20
N ASN A 195 -15.91 -5.44 10.43
CA ASN A 195 -15.38 -5.28 11.79
C ASN A 195 -16.22 -4.33 12.65
N ALA A 196 -16.83 -3.32 12.04
CA ALA A 196 -17.72 -2.41 12.76
C ALA A 196 -19.00 -3.11 13.23
N THR A 197 -19.58 -3.98 12.39
CA THR A 197 -20.77 -4.77 12.74
C THR A 197 -20.46 -5.78 13.84
N ASN A 198 -19.33 -6.50 13.76
CA ASN A 198 -18.90 -7.46 14.79
C ASN A 198 -18.71 -6.79 16.16
N ARG A 199 -18.08 -5.61 16.20
CA ARG A 199 -17.93 -4.85 17.46
C ARG A 199 -19.28 -4.43 18.03
N ALA A 200 -20.20 -3.95 17.19
CA ALA A 200 -21.55 -3.59 17.62
C ALA A 200 -22.35 -4.78 18.16
N ALA A 201 -22.18 -5.98 17.59
CA ALA A 201 -22.79 -7.21 18.09
C ALA A 201 -22.23 -7.61 19.45
N SER A 202 -20.89 -7.58 19.63
CA SER A 202 -20.25 -7.95 20.90
C SER A 202 -20.68 -7.08 22.08
N HIS A 203 -20.87 -5.76 21.87
CA HIS A 203 -21.36 -4.85 22.92
C HIS A 203 -22.83 -5.08 23.31
N ARG A 204 -23.65 -5.73 22.47
CA ARG A 204 -25.04 -6.07 22.81
C ARG A 204 -25.17 -7.35 23.63
N HIS A 205 -24.10 -8.12 23.80
CA HIS A 205 -24.10 -9.40 24.52
C HIS A 205 -23.35 -9.36 25.86
N SER A 206 -22.83 -8.20 26.29
CA SER A 206 -22.43 -8.01 27.69
C SER A 206 -23.69 -7.89 28.54
N PRO A 207 -24.01 -8.84 29.44
CA PRO A 207 -25.15 -8.70 30.32
C PRO A 207 -24.90 -7.48 31.21
N CYS A 208 -25.90 -6.59 31.33
CA CYS A 208 -25.94 -5.66 32.44
C CYS A 208 -25.78 -6.50 33.72
N GLY A 209 -24.70 -6.25 34.46
CA GLY A 209 -24.57 -6.77 35.81
C GLY A 209 -25.80 -6.37 36.62
N PRO A 210 -26.22 -7.20 37.59
CA PRO A 210 -27.37 -6.87 38.42
C PRO A 210 -27.19 -5.46 39.01
N SER A 211 -28.24 -4.65 38.90
CA SER A 211 -28.35 -3.41 39.66
C SER A 211 -28.35 -3.78 41.13
N ASP A 212 -27.22 -3.52 41.80
CA ASP A 212 -27.16 -3.58 43.26
C ASP A 212 -28.16 -2.55 43.82
N GLU A 213 -28.98 -3.04 44.73
CA GLU A 213 -30.06 -2.36 45.47
C GLU A 213 -29.57 -1.18 46.31
#